data_AF-A0A960AR37-F1
#
_entry.id   AF-A0A960AR37-F1
#
_cell.length_a   1.000
_cell.length_b   1.000
_cell.length_c   1.000
_cell.angle_alpha   90.00
_cell.angle_beta   90.00
_cell.angle_gamma   90.00
#
_symmetry.space_group_name_H-M   'P 1'
#
loop_
_entity.id
_entity.type
_entity.pdbx_description
1 polymer ?
#
loop_
_entity_poly.entity_id
_entity_poly.type
_entity_poly.pdbx_seq_one_letter_code
_entity_poly.pdbx_strand_id
1 'polypeptide(L)'
;PWLKQGPGNGNLAQREQGLRLAQQVMAATGFKKYAVWDTEMNYGNMRDTDRNQWPKKKYSQSQGAAYLAQTYLFSLTNGVSQVYWYGWDDYGLGVWPTSKAGRILQPGDAYNTLQSWLPGAKNGGCTPIGSITTCKIKRGAAKQYIVFRNANAKRPYTVPASWKVRQACTVLDVCKPIRKSRVTVGLSPLLLTK
;
A
#
# COMPACT_ATOMS: atom_id res chain seq x y z
N PRO A 1 5.13 5.31 -23.47
CA PRO A 1 4.28 6.47 -23.07
C PRO A 1 4.46 6.80 -21.59
N TRP A 2 5.42 7.67 -21.30
CA TRP A 2 5.52 8.32 -19.99
C TRP A 2 4.27 9.20 -19.82
N LEU A 3 3.53 8.98 -18.74
CA LEU A 3 2.14 9.41 -18.58
C LEU A 3 2.01 10.95 -18.65
N LYS A 4 0.98 11.44 -19.38
CA LYS A 4 0.54 12.85 -19.53
C LYS A 4 0.21 13.58 -18.20
N GLN A 5 0.54 13.01 -17.06
CA GLN A 5 0.13 13.48 -15.73
C GLN A 5 1.28 14.19 -15.00
N GLY A 6 2.52 14.06 -15.47
CA GLY A 6 3.70 14.61 -14.80
C GLY A 6 4.13 13.80 -13.57
N PRO A 7 5.31 14.12 -13.00
CA PRO A 7 5.80 13.48 -11.79
C PRO A 7 4.82 13.68 -10.62
N GLY A 8 4.54 12.60 -9.89
CA GLY A 8 3.66 12.60 -8.71
C GLY A 8 2.18 12.37 -8.98
N ASN A 9 1.61 12.64 -10.16
CA ASN A 9 0.16 12.50 -10.37
C ASN A 9 -0.35 11.09 -10.68
N GLY A 10 0.55 10.10 -10.70
CA GLY A 10 0.17 8.69 -10.79
C GLY A 10 -0.72 8.23 -9.62
N ASN A 11 -1.36 7.08 -9.78
CA ASN A 11 -2.11 6.38 -8.73
C ASN A 11 -1.56 4.96 -8.51
N LEU A 12 -2.09 4.26 -7.50
CA LEU A 12 -1.70 2.87 -7.19
C LEU A 12 -1.74 1.94 -8.41
N ALA A 13 -2.82 1.98 -9.21
CA ALA A 13 -2.96 1.09 -10.36
C ALA A 13 -1.89 1.36 -11.43
N GLN A 14 -1.57 2.64 -11.66
CA GLN A 14 -0.52 3.04 -12.61
C GLN A 14 0.88 2.66 -12.11
N ARG A 15 1.15 2.77 -10.79
CA ARG A 15 2.40 2.24 -10.20
C ARG A 15 2.54 0.75 -10.47
N GLU A 16 1.50 -0.04 -10.15
CA GLU A 16 1.53 -1.48 -10.35
C GLU A 16 1.69 -1.86 -11.83
N GLN A 17 1.09 -1.09 -12.74
CA GLN A 17 1.32 -1.25 -14.18
C GLN A 17 2.78 -0.96 -14.56
N GLY A 18 3.36 0.14 -14.05
CA GLY A 18 4.76 0.48 -14.28
C GLY A 18 5.72 -0.60 -13.78
N LEU A 19 5.47 -1.14 -12.58
CA LEU A 19 6.26 -2.24 -12.02
C LEU A 19 6.21 -3.48 -12.91
N ARG A 20 5.01 -3.88 -13.40
CA ARG A 20 4.89 -5.02 -14.32
C ARG A 20 5.67 -4.80 -15.61
N LEU A 21 5.60 -3.60 -16.19
CA LEU A 21 6.35 -3.26 -17.41
C LEU A 21 7.87 -3.31 -17.14
N ALA A 22 8.34 -2.77 -16.02
CA ALA A 22 9.74 -2.83 -15.64
C ALA A 22 10.22 -4.29 -15.50
N GLN A 23 9.43 -5.14 -14.85
CA GLN A 23 9.74 -6.56 -14.70
C GLN A 23 9.77 -7.31 -16.05
N GLN A 24 8.90 -6.96 -16.99
CA GLN A 24 8.94 -7.51 -18.35
C GLN A 24 10.23 -7.12 -19.08
N VAL A 25 10.64 -5.86 -18.99
CA VAL A 25 11.93 -5.39 -19.55
C VAL A 25 13.09 -6.14 -18.90
N MET A 26 13.10 -6.30 -17.58
CA MET A 26 14.14 -7.06 -16.87
C MET A 26 14.19 -8.52 -17.30
N ALA A 27 13.05 -9.15 -17.57
CA ALA A 27 12.99 -10.50 -18.08
C ALA A 27 13.56 -10.60 -19.51
N ALA A 28 13.28 -9.64 -20.37
CA ALA A 28 13.77 -9.62 -21.75
C ALA A 28 15.26 -9.27 -21.89
N THR A 29 15.86 -8.65 -20.87
CA THR A 29 17.23 -8.10 -20.92
C THR A 29 18.24 -8.85 -20.03
N GLY A 30 17.84 -10.00 -19.45
CA GLY A 30 18.71 -10.78 -18.55
C GLY A 30 18.88 -10.18 -17.15
N PHE A 31 18.16 -9.11 -16.81
CA PHE A 31 18.20 -8.46 -15.50
C PHE A 31 17.23 -9.05 -14.47
N LYS A 32 16.41 -10.04 -14.83
CA LYS A 32 15.50 -10.74 -13.89
C LYS A 32 16.19 -11.32 -12.65
N LYS A 33 17.49 -11.59 -12.71
CA LYS A 33 18.30 -12.07 -11.58
C LYS A 33 18.54 -11.00 -10.50
N TYR A 34 18.30 -9.73 -10.80
CA TYR A 34 18.45 -8.62 -9.87
C TYR A 34 17.11 -8.25 -9.24
N ALA A 35 17.15 -7.81 -8.00
CA ALA A 35 15.96 -7.38 -7.29
C ALA A 35 15.52 -5.99 -7.76
N VAL A 36 14.22 -5.74 -7.79
CA VAL A 36 13.67 -4.40 -8.03
C VAL A 36 13.67 -3.62 -6.72
N TRP A 37 14.16 -2.38 -6.79
CA TRP A 37 14.09 -1.40 -5.71
C TRP A 37 13.19 -0.26 -6.16
N ASP A 38 12.23 0.11 -5.34
CA ASP A 38 11.40 1.31 -5.53
C ASP A 38 12.00 2.43 -4.68
N THR A 39 12.95 3.17 -5.26
CA THR A 39 13.80 4.10 -4.52
C THR A 39 13.14 5.42 -4.18
N GLU A 40 12.03 5.77 -4.85
CA GLU A 40 11.22 6.95 -4.52
C GLU A 40 9.75 6.70 -4.88
N MET A 41 8.88 6.62 -3.87
CA MET A 41 7.45 6.45 -4.10
C MET A 41 6.59 7.32 -3.20
N ASN A 42 5.66 8.07 -3.80
CA ASN A 42 4.55 8.81 -3.20
C ASN A 42 3.63 9.31 -4.34
N TYR A 43 2.51 9.96 -4.02
CA TYR A 43 1.43 10.30 -4.91
C TYR A 43 0.95 11.73 -4.70
N GLY A 44 0.35 12.30 -5.74
CA GLY A 44 -0.11 13.68 -5.79
C GLY A 44 1.01 14.66 -6.10
N ASN A 45 0.64 15.93 -6.22
CA ASN A 45 1.56 17.02 -6.55
C ASN A 45 1.14 18.24 -5.74
N MET A 46 2.05 18.78 -4.95
CA MET A 46 1.84 19.99 -4.14
C MET A 46 2.94 21.03 -4.37
N ARG A 47 3.85 20.79 -5.33
CA ARG A 47 4.90 21.74 -5.69
C ARG A 47 4.28 22.99 -6.29
N ASP A 48 4.61 24.14 -5.70
CA ASP A 48 4.41 25.44 -6.30
C ASP A 48 5.50 25.63 -7.36
N THR A 49 5.17 25.82 -8.63
CA THR A 49 6.03 26.67 -9.48
C THR A 49 5.25 27.26 -10.66
N ASP A 50 5.63 28.48 -10.99
CA ASP A 50 5.68 29.15 -12.29
C ASP A 50 6.21 28.30 -13.47
N ARG A 51 6.82 27.13 -13.21
CA ARG A 51 7.35 26.18 -14.22
C ARG A 51 6.66 24.80 -14.22
N ASN A 52 5.71 24.56 -13.32
CA ASN A 52 5.04 23.27 -13.14
C ASN A 52 3.64 23.36 -13.73
N GLN A 53 3.48 22.82 -14.93
CA GLN A 53 2.20 22.82 -15.65
C GLN A 53 1.18 21.82 -15.07
N TRP A 54 1.55 21.09 -14.00
CA TRP A 54 0.76 19.98 -13.47
C TRP A 54 -0.17 20.41 -12.34
N PRO A 55 -1.45 19.99 -12.35
CA PRO A 55 -2.41 20.33 -11.30
C PRO A 55 -1.94 19.92 -9.91
N LYS A 56 -2.27 20.73 -8.89
CA LYS A 56 -2.11 20.34 -7.49
C LYS A 56 -3.10 19.24 -7.13
N LYS A 57 -2.62 18.27 -6.37
CA LYS A 57 -3.38 17.12 -5.88
C LYS A 57 -2.83 16.68 -4.53
N LYS A 58 -3.62 16.90 -3.49
CA LYS A 58 -3.39 16.36 -2.14
C LYS A 58 -4.42 15.28 -1.84
N TYR A 59 -3.97 14.20 -1.21
CA TYR A 59 -4.87 13.16 -0.73
C TYR A 59 -5.32 13.46 0.70
N SER A 60 -6.54 13.04 1.04
CA SER A 60 -6.97 13.03 2.44
C SER A 60 -6.06 12.11 3.26
N GLN A 61 -5.97 12.34 4.58
CA GLN A 61 -5.11 11.55 5.46
C GLN A 61 -5.42 10.04 5.40
N SER A 62 -6.71 9.67 5.35
CA SER A 62 -7.12 8.27 5.30
C SER A 62 -6.83 7.61 3.95
N GLN A 63 -6.98 8.35 2.84
CA GLN A 63 -6.59 7.85 1.52
C GLN A 63 -5.07 7.74 1.40
N GLY A 64 -4.33 8.72 1.93
CA GLY A 64 -2.87 8.69 1.96
C GLY A 64 -2.33 7.51 2.76
N ALA A 65 -2.89 7.25 3.94
CA ALA A 65 -2.56 6.09 4.76
C ALA A 65 -2.83 4.76 4.02
N ALA A 66 -3.97 4.67 3.33
CA ALA A 66 -4.30 3.49 2.53
C ALA A 66 -3.38 3.32 1.31
N TYR A 67 -3.03 4.41 0.63
CA TYR A 67 -2.10 4.39 -0.51
C TYR A 67 -0.71 3.95 -0.08
N LEU A 68 -0.15 4.59 0.94
CA LEU A 68 1.14 4.21 1.52
C LEU A 68 1.12 2.72 1.90
N ALA A 69 0.07 2.28 2.60
CA ALA A 69 -0.02 0.89 3.01
C ALA A 69 -0.05 -0.08 1.83
N GLN A 70 -0.90 0.18 0.83
CA GLN A 70 -0.97 -0.66 -0.37
C GLN A 70 0.33 -0.67 -1.17
N THR A 71 1.08 0.45 -1.22
CA THR A 71 2.40 0.49 -1.87
C THR A 71 3.34 -0.57 -1.28
N TYR A 72 3.51 -0.60 0.04
CA TYR A 72 4.40 -1.59 0.68
C TYR A 72 3.88 -3.02 0.53
N LEU A 73 2.57 -3.22 0.64
CA LEU A 73 1.96 -4.54 0.52
C LEU A 73 2.08 -5.13 -0.89
N PHE A 74 1.77 -4.33 -1.91
CA PHE A 74 1.95 -4.76 -3.29
C PHE A 74 3.42 -5.00 -3.64
N SER A 75 4.32 -4.17 -3.12
CA SER A 75 5.77 -4.35 -3.30
C SER A 75 6.23 -5.71 -2.78
N LEU A 76 5.85 -6.03 -1.54
CA LEU A 76 6.13 -7.33 -0.93
C LEU A 76 5.63 -8.47 -1.82
N THR A 77 4.45 -8.31 -2.41
CA THR A 77 3.79 -9.38 -3.17
C THR A 77 4.28 -9.53 -4.60
N ASN A 78 4.83 -8.47 -5.17
CA ASN A 78 5.40 -8.45 -6.52
C ASN A 78 6.93 -8.63 -6.53
N GLY A 79 7.56 -8.97 -5.39
CA GLY A 79 9.00 -9.23 -5.34
C GLY A 79 9.87 -7.98 -5.43
N VAL A 80 9.34 -6.82 -5.05
CA VAL A 80 10.14 -5.61 -4.83
C VAL A 80 10.82 -5.75 -3.46
N SER A 81 12.14 -5.68 -3.45
CA SER A 81 12.94 -5.98 -2.26
C SER A 81 13.11 -4.81 -1.31
N GLN A 82 13.05 -3.58 -1.83
CA GLN A 82 13.18 -2.36 -1.05
C GLN A 82 12.22 -1.30 -1.59
N VAL A 83 11.59 -0.57 -0.68
CA VAL A 83 10.67 0.52 -0.98
C VAL A 83 11.03 1.69 -0.09
N TYR A 84 11.28 2.82 -0.70
CA TYR A 84 11.63 4.06 -0.02
C TYR A 84 10.52 5.07 -0.28
N TRP A 85 9.80 5.40 0.79
CA TRP A 85 8.76 6.42 0.73
C TRP A 85 9.39 7.80 0.61
N TYR A 86 9.01 8.54 -0.43
CA TYR A 86 9.52 9.90 -0.66
C TYR A 86 8.46 10.94 -0.28
N GLY A 87 8.63 11.84 0.67
CA GLY A 87 9.57 11.82 1.78
C GLY A 87 8.82 11.75 3.11
N TRP A 88 9.56 11.75 4.21
CA TRP A 88 9.00 11.75 5.56
C TRP A 88 8.44 13.12 5.97
N ASP A 89 9.14 14.17 5.57
CA ASP A 89 8.92 15.59 5.87
C ASP A 89 9.00 16.47 4.61
N ASP A 90 8.84 15.87 3.42
CA ASP A 90 8.67 16.59 2.16
C ASP A 90 7.17 16.87 1.89
N TYR A 91 6.87 18.12 1.53
CA TYR A 91 5.50 18.59 1.29
C TYR A 91 5.21 18.90 -0.18
N GLY A 92 6.11 18.53 -1.09
CA GLY A 92 5.99 18.71 -2.54
C GLY A 92 5.09 17.68 -3.20
N LEU A 93 4.80 16.55 -2.56
CA LEU A 93 3.83 15.55 -3.03
C LEU A 93 2.52 15.61 -2.24
N GLY A 94 1.57 14.72 -2.53
CA GLY A 94 0.20 14.78 -2.02
C GLY A 94 -0.13 13.87 -0.85
N VAL A 95 0.77 12.96 -0.43
CA VAL A 95 0.61 12.14 0.78
C VAL A 95 1.73 12.48 1.77
N TRP A 96 1.36 13.06 2.91
CA TRP A 96 2.31 13.55 3.91
C TRP A 96 2.31 12.66 5.16
N PRO A 97 3.44 12.02 5.51
CA PRO A 97 3.57 11.29 6.77
C PRO A 97 3.54 12.19 8.01
N THR A 98 3.99 13.44 7.85
CA THR A 98 4.04 14.45 8.93
C THR A 98 3.38 15.77 8.49
N SER A 99 3.05 16.62 9.45
CA SER A 99 2.70 18.02 9.19
C SER A 99 3.98 18.87 9.11
N LYS A 100 3.89 20.07 8.53
CA LYS A 100 4.99 21.05 8.54
C LYS A 100 5.53 21.39 9.93
N ALA A 101 4.74 21.16 10.98
CA ALA A 101 5.13 21.35 12.37
C ALA A 101 5.69 20.07 13.03
N GLY A 102 5.97 19.02 12.26
CA GLY A 102 6.54 17.76 12.74
C GLY A 102 5.56 16.77 13.37
N ARG A 103 4.25 17.06 13.38
CA ARG A 103 3.24 16.13 13.93
C ARG A 103 3.03 14.95 12.98
N ILE A 104 3.10 13.72 13.50
CA ILE A 104 2.75 12.51 12.73
C ILE A 104 1.28 12.58 12.29
N LEU A 105 1.05 12.28 11.01
CA LEU A 105 -0.26 12.18 10.36
C LEU A 105 -0.60 10.72 10.09
N GLN A 106 -1.85 10.43 9.70
CA GLN A 106 -2.30 9.05 9.45
C GLN A 106 -1.42 8.26 8.47
N PRO A 107 -0.84 8.85 7.40
CA PRO A 107 0.12 8.11 6.57
C PRO A 107 1.38 7.68 7.34
N GLY A 108 1.88 8.50 8.26
CA GLY A 108 2.99 8.15 9.15
C GLY A 108 2.60 7.07 10.17
N ASP A 109 1.39 7.15 10.74
CA ASP A 109 0.86 6.08 11.62
C ASP A 109 0.74 4.75 10.87
N ALA A 110 0.31 4.79 9.60
CA ALA A 110 0.26 3.63 8.73
C ALA A 110 1.63 3.05 8.41
N TYR A 111 2.63 3.90 8.17
CA TYR A 111 4.01 3.47 8.03
C TYR A 111 4.47 2.71 9.29
N ASN A 112 4.29 3.31 10.48
CA ASN A 112 4.66 2.68 11.75
C ASN A 112 3.95 1.34 11.98
N THR A 113 2.66 1.27 11.65
CA THR A 113 1.88 0.03 11.74
C THR A 113 2.42 -1.04 10.80
N LEU A 114 2.80 -0.69 9.56
CA LEU A 114 3.40 -1.66 8.64
C LEU A 114 4.77 -2.15 9.09
N GLN A 115 5.56 -1.30 9.76
CA GLN A 115 6.83 -1.71 10.37
C GLN A 115 6.62 -2.75 11.49
N SER A 116 5.42 -2.82 12.09
CA SER A 116 5.08 -3.92 13.00
C SER A 116 4.51 -5.13 12.27
N TRP A 117 4.01 -5.02 11.03
CA TRP A 117 3.37 -6.11 10.28
C TRP A 117 4.30 -6.86 9.31
N LEU A 118 5.22 -6.17 8.65
CA LEU A 118 5.93 -6.70 7.48
C LEU A 118 7.36 -7.18 7.76
N PRO A 119 8.18 -6.49 8.58
CA PRO A 119 9.51 -7.00 8.91
C PRO A 119 9.48 -8.43 9.45
N GLY A 120 10.37 -9.27 8.89
CA GLY A 120 10.47 -10.70 9.19
C GLY A 120 9.31 -11.57 8.70
N ALA A 121 8.26 -10.99 8.09
CA ALA A 121 7.14 -11.76 7.56
C ALA A 121 7.50 -12.35 6.18
N LYS A 122 7.19 -13.63 5.98
CA LYS A 122 7.30 -14.28 4.68
C LYS A 122 6.05 -13.98 3.85
N ASN A 123 6.27 -13.48 2.64
CA ASN A 123 5.20 -13.28 1.66
C ASN A 123 4.61 -14.64 1.23
N GLY A 124 3.29 -14.78 1.35
CA GLY A 124 2.54 -15.96 0.91
C GLY A 124 1.71 -15.72 -0.36
N GLY A 125 1.90 -14.58 -1.03
CA GLY A 125 1.19 -14.17 -2.24
C GLY A 125 -0.14 -13.48 -1.98
N CYS A 126 -0.67 -12.82 -3.02
CA CYS A 126 -2.01 -12.26 -3.05
C CYS A 126 -2.89 -12.96 -4.08
N THR A 127 -4.19 -13.02 -3.79
CA THR A 127 -5.23 -13.52 -4.68
C THR A 127 -6.34 -12.47 -4.78
N PRO A 128 -6.62 -11.93 -5.97
CA PRO A 128 -7.81 -11.13 -6.20
C PRO A 128 -9.06 -12.04 -6.20
N ILE A 129 -10.10 -11.63 -5.48
CA ILE A 129 -11.42 -12.25 -5.43
C ILE A 129 -12.44 -11.16 -5.78
N GLY A 130 -12.82 -11.10 -7.06
CA GLY A 130 -13.59 -9.98 -7.60
C GLY A 130 -12.83 -8.65 -7.41
N SER A 131 -13.42 -7.72 -6.66
CA SER A 131 -12.80 -6.40 -6.37
C SER A 131 -12.00 -6.34 -5.05
N ILE A 132 -11.87 -7.47 -4.34
CA ILE A 132 -11.13 -7.57 -3.07
C ILE A 132 -9.82 -8.31 -3.33
N THR A 133 -8.72 -7.76 -2.85
CA THR A 133 -7.43 -8.44 -2.81
C THR A 133 -7.23 -9.05 -1.43
N THR A 134 -6.81 -10.30 -1.40
CA THR A 134 -6.46 -11.01 -0.17
C THR A 134 -5.02 -11.47 -0.26
N CYS A 135 -4.20 -11.17 0.74
CA CYS A 135 -2.79 -11.51 0.76
C CYS A 135 -2.48 -12.35 1.99
N LYS A 136 -1.63 -13.35 1.85
CA LYS A 136 -1.15 -14.14 2.98
C LYS A 136 0.23 -13.65 3.39
N ILE A 137 0.43 -13.48 4.69
CA ILE A 137 1.76 -13.31 5.27
C ILE A 137 1.96 -14.35 6.38
N LYS A 138 3.20 -14.78 6.57
CA LYS A 138 3.57 -15.74 7.61
C LYS A 138 4.65 -15.16 8.50
N ARG A 139 4.40 -15.09 9.80
CA ARG A 139 5.39 -14.69 10.81
C ARG A 139 5.60 -15.83 11.79
N GLY A 140 6.80 -16.43 11.77
CA GLY A 140 7.04 -17.68 12.49
C GLY A 140 6.03 -18.77 12.10
N ALA A 141 5.31 -19.33 13.06
CA ALA A 141 4.23 -20.29 12.82
C ALA A 141 2.87 -19.64 12.48
N ALA A 142 2.70 -18.35 12.76
CA ALA A 142 1.42 -17.66 12.60
C ALA A 142 1.13 -17.32 11.13
N LYS A 143 -0.04 -17.74 10.65
CA LYS A 143 -0.60 -17.32 9.36
C LYS A 143 -1.50 -16.10 9.60
N GLN A 144 -1.26 -15.03 8.87
CA GLN A 144 -2.07 -13.81 8.92
C GLN A 144 -2.49 -13.45 7.50
N TYR A 145 -3.54 -12.64 7.39
CA TYR A 145 -4.14 -12.31 6.11
C TYR A 145 -4.38 -10.83 6.01
N ILE A 146 -4.06 -10.23 4.87
CA ILE A 146 -4.34 -8.82 4.62
C ILE A 146 -5.42 -8.73 3.57
N VAL A 147 -6.47 -7.94 3.84
CA VAL A 147 -7.62 -7.80 2.94
C VAL A 147 -7.87 -6.32 2.63
N PHE A 148 -8.02 -6.00 1.36
CA PHE A 148 -8.24 -4.61 0.91
C PHE A 148 -8.90 -4.56 -0.47
N ARG A 149 -9.31 -3.37 -0.90
CA ARG A 149 -9.80 -3.08 -2.25
C ARG A 149 -8.94 -2.00 -2.89
N ASN A 150 -8.84 -2.00 -4.21
CA ASN A 150 -8.32 -0.84 -4.95
C ASN A 150 -9.47 0.15 -5.29
N ALA A 151 -10.30 0.47 -4.28
CA ALA A 151 -11.46 1.35 -4.45
C ALA A 151 -11.90 1.97 -3.11
N ASN A 152 -12.37 3.22 -3.14
CA ASN A 152 -12.89 3.90 -1.94
C ASN A 152 -14.17 3.27 -1.40
N ALA A 153 -15.03 2.76 -2.29
CA ALA A 153 -16.26 2.10 -1.89
C ALA A 153 -15.95 0.96 -0.92
N LYS A 154 -16.83 0.75 0.05
CA LYS A 154 -16.71 -0.37 1.00
C LYS A 154 -17.60 -1.53 0.57
N ARG A 155 -17.17 -2.76 0.83
CA ARG A 155 -17.97 -3.97 0.61
C ARG A 155 -17.82 -4.92 1.80
N PRO A 156 -18.87 -5.66 2.17
CA PRO A 156 -18.73 -6.76 3.10
C PRO A 156 -17.86 -7.86 2.47
N TYR A 157 -17.03 -8.49 3.27
CA TYR A 157 -16.25 -9.67 2.92
C TYR A 157 -16.49 -10.76 3.96
N THR A 158 -16.83 -11.96 3.49
CA THR A 158 -16.94 -13.14 4.33
C THR A 158 -15.57 -13.78 4.44
N VAL A 159 -15.02 -13.78 5.66
CA VAL A 159 -13.71 -14.35 5.96
C VAL A 159 -13.82 -15.88 5.95
N PRO A 160 -12.97 -16.60 5.19
CA PRO A 160 -12.98 -18.05 5.18
C PRO A 160 -12.77 -18.64 6.58
N ALA A 161 -13.65 -19.53 7.02
CA ALA A 161 -13.56 -20.16 8.34
C ALA A 161 -12.23 -20.92 8.54
N SER A 162 -11.66 -21.45 7.45
CA SER A 162 -10.37 -22.15 7.44
C SER A 162 -9.18 -21.27 7.86
N TRP A 163 -9.32 -19.94 7.82
CA TRP A 163 -8.27 -19.02 8.24
C TRP A 163 -8.14 -18.93 9.77
N LYS A 164 -9.19 -19.31 10.52
CA LYS A 164 -9.22 -19.31 11.99
C LYS A 164 -8.82 -17.95 12.62
N VAL A 165 -9.13 -16.84 11.93
CA VAL A 165 -8.88 -15.47 12.39
C VAL A 165 -10.07 -14.94 13.20
N ARG A 166 -9.80 -14.11 14.23
CA ARG A 166 -10.81 -13.52 15.12
C ARG A 166 -10.67 -12.02 15.29
N GLN A 167 -9.58 -11.41 14.83
CA GLN A 167 -9.35 -9.97 14.92
C GLN A 167 -9.08 -9.36 13.55
N ALA A 168 -9.52 -8.12 13.37
CA ALA A 168 -9.23 -7.29 12.21
C ALA A 168 -8.65 -5.95 12.69
N CYS A 169 -7.40 -5.65 12.30
CA CYS A 169 -6.69 -4.42 12.65
C CYS A 169 -6.55 -3.53 11.41
N THR A 170 -6.81 -2.23 11.57
CA THR A 170 -6.58 -1.24 10.52
C THR A 170 -5.10 -0.87 10.44
N VAL A 171 -4.71 -0.19 9.36
CA VAL A 171 -3.38 0.44 9.26
C VAL A 171 -3.17 1.61 10.22
N LEU A 172 -4.17 1.98 11.02
CA LEU A 172 -4.04 3.01 12.06
C LEU A 172 -4.03 2.37 13.45
N ASP A 173 -3.62 1.10 13.52
CA ASP A 173 -3.52 0.28 14.73
C ASP A 173 -4.82 0.12 15.54
N VAL A 174 -5.98 0.26 14.87
CA VAL A 174 -7.29 0.03 15.52
C VAL A 174 -7.75 -1.41 15.24
N CYS A 175 -7.77 -2.24 16.27
CA CYS A 175 -8.22 -3.63 16.19
C CYS A 175 -9.65 -3.82 16.68
N LYS A 176 -10.43 -4.63 15.97
CA LYS A 176 -11.80 -5.04 16.35
C LYS A 176 -12.00 -6.54 16.17
N PRO A 177 -12.86 -7.18 17.01
CA PRO A 177 -13.20 -8.57 16.83
C PRO A 177 -14.01 -8.80 15.54
N ILE A 178 -13.70 -9.87 14.82
CA ILE A 178 -14.47 -10.33 13.66
C ILE A 178 -15.73 -11.04 14.17
N ARG A 179 -16.89 -10.49 13.81
CA ARG A 179 -18.20 -11.05 14.18
C ARG A 179 -18.87 -11.67 12.96
N LYS A 180 -19.52 -12.84 13.14
CA LYS A 180 -20.23 -13.57 12.07
C LYS A 180 -19.36 -13.79 10.81
N SER A 181 -18.05 -13.99 11.01
CA SER A 181 -17.05 -14.15 9.93
C SER A 181 -17.10 -13.04 8.87
N ARG A 182 -17.44 -11.80 9.25
CA ARG A 182 -17.58 -10.69 8.32
C ARG A 182 -16.71 -9.50 8.71
N VAL A 183 -16.13 -8.87 7.69
CA VAL A 183 -15.43 -7.59 7.80
C VAL A 183 -15.87 -6.66 6.68
N THR A 184 -15.78 -5.35 6.90
CA THR A 184 -16.03 -4.34 5.86
C THR A 184 -14.71 -3.92 5.25
N VAL A 185 -14.52 -4.19 3.97
CA VAL A 185 -13.27 -3.97 3.25
C VAL A 185 -13.41 -2.79 2.30
N GLY A 186 -12.46 -1.87 2.33
CA GLY A 186 -12.36 -0.72 1.42
C GLY A 186 -10.93 -0.49 0.99
N LEU A 187 -10.59 0.75 0.66
CA LEU A 187 -9.25 1.13 0.24
C LEU A 187 -8.19 0.84 1.33
N SER A 188 -8.49 1.13 2.59
CA SER A 188 -7.54 0.85 3.69
C SER A 188 -7.42 -0.66 3.92
N PRO A 189 -6.19 -1.21 3.93
CA PRO A 189 -5.97 -2.58 4.32
C PRO A 189 -6.38 -2.90 5.75
N LEU A 190 -6.80 -4.15 5.94
CA LEU A 190 -7.02 -4.77 7.25
C LEU A 190 -6.10 -5.98 7.40
N LEU A 191 -5.38 -6.06 8.51
CA LEU A 191 -4.70 -7.28 8.94
C LEU A 191 -5.67 -8.14 9.74
N LEU A 192 -5.86 -9.39 9.33
CA LEU A 192 -6.67 -10.39 10.00
C LEU A 192 -5.76 -11.41 10.69
N THR A 193 -5.96 -11.58 11.99
CA THR A 193 -5.16 -12.45 12.85
C THR A 193 -6.05 -13.35 13.70
N LYS A 194 -5.46 -14.42 14.26
CA LYS A 194 -6.12 -15.28 15.23
C LYS A 194 -6.64 -14.50 16.42
#